data_AF-A0A6B0DKT3-F1
#
_entry.id   AF-A0A6B0DKT3-F1
#
_cell.length_a   1.000
_cell.length_b   1.000
_cell.length_c   1.000
_cell.angle_alpha   90.00
_cell.angle_beta   90.00
_cell.angle_gamma   90.00
#
_symmetry.space_group_name_H-M   'P 1'
#
loop_
_entity.id
_entity.type
_entity.pdbx_description
1 polymer ?
#
loop_
_entity_poly.entity_id
_entity_poly.type
_entity_poly.pdbx_seq_one_letter_code
_entity_poly.pdbx_strand_id
1 'polypeptide(L)'
;MVGIKFVGSGGQGVILAGLILGKAAAIYEKKEAVFTESYGAETRGGFSSSSVVISDEKIDYPYVLQPDILVAFSQQGYDSASDNLKSSGILIYENDLVNPKKVEKMYGIPATRLAREKFNKTTSVNMIMLGFLVARTGIVSKESLIRAVEESVPRGTEKENLDAVRLGYNYSSQ
;
A
#
# COMPACT_ATOMS: atom_id res chain seq x y z
N MET A 1 -13.34 12.26 1.20
CA MET A 1 -13.06 11.05 0.41
C MET A 1 -11.63 11.08 -0.13
N VAL A 2 -10.88 9.98 0.02
CA VAL A 2 -9.51 9.80 -0.45
C VAL A 2 -9.42 8.48 -1.20
N GLY A 3 -8.91 8.50 -2.44
CA GLY A 3 -8.69 7.32 -3.26
C GLY A 3 -7.23 6.88 -3.26
N ILE A 4 -6.98 5.62 -2.92
CA ILE A 4 -5.65 5.02 -2.85
C ILE A 4 -5.59 3.88 -3.85
N LYS A 5 -4.52 3.84 -4.65
CA LYS A 5 -4.28 2.74 -5.60
C LYS A 5 -2.93 2.10 -5.31
N PHE A 6 -2.95 0.79 -5.11
CA PHE A 6 -1.75 -0.02 -4.97
C PHE A 6 -1.50 -0.76 -6.28
N VAL A 7 -0.27 -0.75 -6.77
CA VAL A 7 0.12 -1.37 -8.03
C VAL A 7 1.44 -2.13 -7.88
N GLY A 8 1.52 -3.31 -8.47
CA GLY A 8 2.74 -4.11 -8.47
C GLY A 8 2.59 -5.39 -9.28
N SER A 9 3.54 -6.29 -9.09
CA SER A 9 3.55 -7.62 -9.67
C SER A 9 2.89 -8.63 -8.73
N GLY A 10 2.31 -9.68 -9.31
CA GLY A 10 1.74 -10.81 -8.56
C GLY A 10 2.74 -11.37 -7.54
N GLY A 11 2.27 -11.63 -6.32
CA GLY A 11 3.10 -12.12 -5.21
C GLY A 11 3.72 -11.04 -4.32
N GLN A 12 3.67 -9.75 -4.69
CA GLN A 12 4.16 -8.66 -3.84
C GLN A 12 3.19 -8.25 -2.71
N GLY A 13 2.01 -8.89 -2.62
CA GLY A 13 1.04 -8.64 -1.56
C GLY A 13 0.23 -7.33 -1.71
N VAL A 14 0.13 -6.80 -2.93
CA VAL A 14 -0.59 -5.56 -3.28
C VAL A 14 -2.08 -5.61 -2.91
N ILE A 15 -2.73 -6.74 -3.17
CA ILE A 15 -4.14 -6.97 -2.79
C ILE A 15 -4.32 -6.92 -1.27
N LEU A 16 -3.49 -7.69 -0.55
CA LEU A 16 -3.54 -7.75 0.91
C LEU A 16 -3.26 -6.37 1.55
N ALA A 17 -2.34 -5.58 0.99
CA ALA A 17 -2.05 -4.24 1.47
C ALA A 17 -3.30 -3.34 1.44
N GLY A 18 -4.02 -3.32 0.31
CA GLY A 18 -5.25 -2.56 0.17
C GLY A 18 -6.35 -3.06 1.11
N LEU A 19 -6.51 -4.38 1.24
CA LEU A 19 -7.51 -4.97 2.15
C LEU A 19 -7.25 -4.56 3.61
N ILE A 20 -6.00 -4.61 4.06
CA ILE A 20 -5.61 -4.21 5.42
C ILE A 20 -5.88 -2.73 5.63
N LEU A 21 -5.53 -1.85 4.68
CA LEU A 21 -5.80 -0.42 4.79
C LEU A 21 -7.32 -0.14 4.89
N GLY A 22 -8.12 -0.80 4.04
CA GLY A 22 -9.58 -0.68 4.08
C GLY A 22 -10.16 -1.12 5.42
N LYS A 23 -9.70 -2.26 5.95
CA LYS A 23 -10.08 -2.72 7.30
C LYS A 23 -9.65 -1.76 8.41
N ALA A 24 -8.43 -1.22 8.32
CA ALA A 24 -7.93 -0.23 9.27
C ALA A 24 -8.89 0.96 9.38
N ALA A 25 -9.33 1.49 8.23
CA ALA A 25 -10.27 2.60 8.18
C ALA A 25 -11.70 2.20 8.62
N ALA A 26 -12.26 1.14 8.04
CA ALA A 26 -13.66 0.79 8.28
C ALA A 26 -13.92 0.23 9.68
N ILE A 27 -13.12 -0.74 10.11
CA ILE A 27 -13.39 -1.50 11.34
C ILE A 27 -12.90 -0.74 12.57
N TYR A 28 -11.72 -0.12 12.47
CA TYR A 28 -11.05 0.45 13.65
C TYR A 28 -11.16 1.97 13.76
N GLU A 29 -11.44 2.67 12.66
CA GLU A 29 -11.72 4.11 12.66
C GLU A 29 -13.18 4.46 12.40
N LYS A 30 -14.03 3.47 12.09
CA LYS A 30 -15.46 3.66 11.81
C LYS A 30 -15.74 4.62 10.64
N LYS A 31 -14.84 4.64 9.66
CA LYS A 31 -15.02 5.36 8.39
C LYS A 31 -15.73 4.48 7.37
N GLU A 32 -16.26 5.09 6.33
CA GLU A 32 -16.68 4.35 5.13
C GLU A 32 -15.44 3.96 4.33
N ALA A 33 -15.33 2.69 3.96
CA ALA A 33 -14.27 2.23 3.07
C ALA A 33 -14.77 1.21 2.05
N VAL A 34 -14.38 1.40 0.79
CA VAL A 34 -14.62 0.43 -0.28
C VAL A 34 -13.29 -0.09 -0.79
N PHE A 35 -13.16 -1.42 -0.86
CA PHE A 35 -12.01 -2.12 -1.41
C PHE A 35 -12.38 -2.78 -2.74
N THR A 36 -11.54 -2.57 -3.75
CA THR A 36 -11.65 -3.26 -5.04
C THR A 36 -10.30 -3.82 -5.44
N GLU A 37 -10.29 -4.98 -6.10
CA GLU A 37 -9.08 -5.60 -6.63
C GLU A 37 -9.19 -5.81 -8.14
N SER A 38 -8.04 -5.80 -8.81
CA SER A 38 -7.93 -6.13 -10.22
C SER A 38 -6.64 -6.91 -10.45
N TYR A 39 -6.78 -8.10 -11.04
CA TYR A 39 -5.67 -8.97 -11.40
C TYR A 39 -5.81 -9.39 -12.86
N GLY A 40 -4.69 -9.46 -13.58
CA GLY A 40 -4.67 -9.99 -14.94
C GLY A 40 -4.98 -11.50 -14.96
N ALA A 41 -5.47 -12.01 -16.09
CA ALA A 41 -5.72 -13.45 -16.30
C ALA A 41 -4.43 -14.32 -16.31
N GLU A 42 -3.26 -13.70 -16.15
CA GLU A 42 -1.95 -14.33 -16.16
C GLU A 42 -1.67 -15.04 -14.84
N THR A 43 -1.41 -16.34 -14.89
CA THR A 43 -1.36 -17.21 -13.71
C THR A 43 -0.09 -17.07 -12.86
N ARG A 44 0.96 -16.38 -13.34
CA ARG A 44 2.20 -16.08 -12.58
C ARG A 44 2.91 -14.82 -13.08
N GLY A 45 3.24 -13.91 -12.17
CA GLY A 45 4.10 -12.74 -12.45
C GLY A 45 3.40 -11.55 -13.12
N GLY A 46 2.12 -11.67 -13.47
CA GLY A 46 1.34 -10.60 -14.09
C GLY A 46 1.08 -9.41 -13.16
N PHE A 47 0.52 -8.36 -13.74
CA PHE A 47 0.12 -7.15 -13.03
C PHE A 47 -0.99 -7.44 -12.01
N SER A 48 -0.83 -6.88 -10.80
CA SER A 48 -1.82 -6.92 -9.74
C SER A 48 -2.01 -5.52 -9.16
N SER A 49 -3.27 -5.16 -8.93
CA SER A 49 -3.61 -3.89 -8.31
C SER A 49 -4.77 -4.03 -7.35
N SER A 50 -4.80 -3.14 -6.37
CA SER A 50 -5.96 -2.94 -5.50
C SER A 50 -6.21 -1.45 -5.33
N SER A 51 -7.43 -1.10 -4.98
CA SER A 51 -7.82 0.27 -4.69
C SER A 51 -8.68 0.31 -3.44
N VAL A 52 -8.49 1.39 -2.68
CA VAL A 52 -9.26 1.66 -1.47
C VAL A 52 -9.80 3.07 -1.60
N VAL A 53 -11.09 3.26 -1.38
CA VAL A 53 -11.71 4.56 -1.20
C VAL A 53 -12.06 4.70 0.27
N ILE A 54 -11.62 5.76 0.94
CA ILE A 54 -11.89 6.03 2.36
C ILE A 54 -12.62 7.37 2.47
N SER A 55 -13.66 7.44 3.30
CA SER A 55 -14.45 8.65 3.50
C SER A 55 -15.08 8.69 4.90
N ASP A 56 -15.28 9.89 5.45
CA ASP A 56 -16.08 10.10 6.67
C ASP A 56 -17.59 10.12 6.38
N GLU A 57 -17.96 10.16 5.10
CA GLU A 57 -19.33 10.15 4.58
C GLU A 57 -19.54 8.96 3.64
N LYS A 58 -20.81 8.65 3.34
CA LYS A 58 -21.21 7.57 2.43
C LYS A 58 -20.46 7.65 1.09
N ILE A 59 -19.98 6.49 0.62
CA ILE A 59 -19.30 6.36 -0.67
C ILE A 59 -20.33 6.03 -1.75
N ASP A 60 -20.56 6.98 -2.66
CA ASP A 60 -21.48 6.80 -3.79
C ASP A 60 -20.83 6.14 -5.01
N TYR A 61 -19.50 6.22 -5.13
CA TYR A 61 -18.74 5.63 -6.25
C TYR A 61 -17.51 4.85 -5.76
N PRO A 62 -17.40 3.55 -6.08
CA PRO A 62 -16.41 2.66 -5.46
C PRO A 62 -15.04 2.65 -6.14
N TYR A 63 -14.89 3.22 -7.34
CA TYR A 63 -13.65 3.09 -8.13
C TYR A 63 -12.74 4.32 -8.03
N VAL A 64 -11.43 4.07 -7.99
CA VAL A 64 -10.39 5.10 -8.02
C VAL A 64 -9.95 5.35 -9.47
N LEU A 65 -10.49 6.40 -10.09
CA LEU A 65 -10.10 6.83 -11.44
C LEU A 65 -8.78 7.60 -11.43
N GLN A 66 -8.67 8.58 -10.53
CA GLN A 66 -7.45 9.35 -10.28
C GLN A 66 -7.08 9.23 -8.80
N PRO A 67 -6.04 8.48 -8.43
CA PRO A 67 -5.67 8.32 -7.02
C PRO A 67 -5.19 9.64 -6.41
N ASP A 68 -5.58 9.88 -5.17
CA ASP A 68 -4.94 10.85 -4.28
C ASP A 68 -3.58 10.32 -3.80
N ILE A 69 -3.46 9.00 -3.68
CA ILE A 69 -2.22 8.33 -3.28
C ILE A 69 -1.99 7.11 -4.20
N LEU A 70 -0.85 7.09 -4.87
CA LEU A 70 -0.39 5.93 -5.64
C LEU A 70 0.74 5.23 -4.87
N VAL A 71 0.59 3.93 -4.64
CA VAL A 71 1.58 3.09 -3.97
C VAL A 71 2.13 2.07 -4.97
N ALA A 72 3.36 2.28 -5.42
CA ALA A 72 3.99 1.49 -6.47
C ALA A 72 5.07 0.55 -5.94
N PHE A 73 4.88 -0.76 -6.19
CA PHE A 73 5.78 -1.83 -5.76
C PHE A 73 6.74 -2.30 -6.86
N SER A 74 6.43 -2.00 -8.12
CA SER A 74 7.24 -2.39 -9.28
C SER A 74 7.11 -1.34 -10.38
N GLN A 75 8.13 -1.24 -11.25
CA GLN A 75 8.13 -0.30 -12.37
C GLN A 75 6.92 -0.50 -13.29
N GLN A 76 6.61 -1.75 -13.66
CA GLN A 76 5.45 -2.07 -14.49
C GLN A 76 4.14 -1.60 -13.84
N GLY A 77 4.02 -1.76 -12.51
CA GLY A 77 2.85 -1.28 -11.77
C GLY A 77 2.75 0.24 -11.81
N TYR A 78 3.86 0.93 -11.55
CA TYR A 78 3.95 2.39 -11.65
C TYR A 78 3.55 2.89 -13.05
N ASP A 79 4.11 2.33 -14.11
CA ASP A 79 3.86 2.74 -15.49
C ASP A 79 2.36 2.64 -15.85
N SER A 80 1.66 1.63 -15.32
CA SER A 80 0.23 1.42 -15.59
C SER A 80 -0.71 2.47 -14.98
N ALA A 81 -0.25 3.22 -13.98
CA ALA A 81 -1.13 4.07 -13.16
C ALA A 81 -0.60 5.51 -12.94
N SER A 82 0.68 5.76 -13.20
CA SER A 82 1.33 7.04 -12.91
C SER A 82 0.68 8.23 -13.63
N ASP A 83 0.25 8.06 -14.87
CA ASP A 83 -0.41 9.12 -15.65
C ASP A 83 -1.81 9.50 -15.10
N ASN A 84 -2.40 8.66 -14.24
CA ASN A 84 -3.69 8.93 -13.61
C ASN A 84 -3.56 9.57 -12.21
N LEU A 85 -2.35 9.64 -11.64
CA LEU A 85 -2.13 10.28 -10.34
C LEU A 85 -2.56 11.76 -10.41
N LYS A 86 -3.34 12.21 -9.43
CA LYS A 86 -3.72 13.63 -9.33
C LYS A 86 -2.46 14.50 -9.25
N SER A 87 -2.52 15.72 -9.78
CA SER A 87 -1.41 16.68 -9.73
C SER A 87 -0.94 16.97 -8.30
N SER A 88 -1.87 17.05 -7.34
CA SER A 88 -1.59 17.21 -5.91
C SER A 88 -1.38 15.89 -5.16
N GLY A 89 -1.36 14.76 -5.88
CA GLY A 89 -1.31 13.42 -5.32
C GLY A 89 0.05 13.07 -4.73
N ILE A 90 0.05 12.03 -3.89
CA ILE A 90 1.26 11.52 -3.24
C ILE A 90 1.67 10.22 -3.92
N LEU A 91 2.95 10.13 -4.32
CA LEU A 91 3.56 8.90 -4.77
C LEU A 91 4.36 8.25 -3.63
N ILE A 92 3.98 7.03 -3.24
CA ILE A 92 4.80 6.16 -2.40
C ILE A 92 5.36 5.06 -3.30
N TYR A 93 6.66 4.82 -3.28
CA TYR A 93 7.27 3.85 -4.20
C TYR A 93 8.41 3.05 -3.60
N GLU A 94 8.60 1.84 -4.11
CA GLU A 94 9.81 1.05 -3.89
C GLU A 94 10.95 1.67 -4.71
N ASN A 95 11.86 2.38 -4.05
CA ASN A 95 12.92 3.13 -4.72
C ASN A 95 14.03 2.28 -5.36
N ASP A 96 14.17 1.01 -4.98
CA ASP A 96 15.12 0.10 -5.62
C ASP A 96 14.57 -0.51 -6.91
N LEU A 97 13.24 -0.48 -7.09
CA LEU A 97 12.55 -1.14 -8.21
C LEU A 97 11.78 -0.18 -9.12
N VAL A 98 11.56 1.05 -8.68
CA VAL A 98 10.79 2.06 -9.40
C VAL A 98 11.65 3.30 -9.60
N ASN A 99 11.76 3.73 -10.86
CA ASN A 99 12.36 4.99 -11.28
C ASN A 99 11.25 5.95 -11.74
N PRO A 100 10.61 6.69 -10.81
CA PRO A 100 9.46 7.51 -11.15
C PRO A 100 9.87 8.85 -11.78
N LYS A 101 8.95 9.43 -12.55
CA LYS A 101 9.04 10.84 -12.94
C LYS A 101 8.89 11.70 -11.67
N LYS A 102 9.58 12.83 -11.62
CA LYS A 102 9.49 13.74 -10.47
C LYS A 102 8.07 14.31 -10.37
N VAL A 103 7.46 14.15 -9.19
CA VAL A 103 6.18 14.77 -8.82
C VAL A 103 6.36 15.62 -7.57
N GLU A 104 5.36 16.44 -7.23
CA GLU A 104 5.45 17.37 -6.10
C GLU A 104 5.68 16.65 -4.77
N LYS A 105 4.94 15.56 -4.53
CA LYS A 105 5.02 14.76 -3.30
C LYS A 105 5.34 13.31 -3.64
N MET A 106 6.59 12.93 -3.47
CA MET A 106 7.04 11.55 -3.67
C MET A 106 7.94 11.10 -2.53
N TYR A 107 7.74 9.86 -2.07
CA TYR A 107 8.51 9.27 -0.99
C TYR A 107 8.91 7.84 -1.36
N GLY A 108 10.22 7.59 -1.38
CA GLY A 108 10.80 6.29 -1.70
C GLY A 108 11.23 5.53 -0.45
N ILE A 109 11.08 4.20 -0.47
CA ILE A 109 11.59 3.29 0.57
C ILE A 109 12.14 2.01 -0.08
N PRO A 110 13.33 1.53 0.30
CA PRO A 110 13.92 0.30 -0.26
C PRO A 110 13.32 -0.94 0.41
N ALA A 111 12.01 -1.11 0.33
CA ALA A 111 11.26 -2.09 1.11
C ALA A 111 11.72 -3.53 0.89
N THR A 112 12.11 -3.88 -0.34
CA THR A 112 12.64 -5.21 -0.70
C THR A 112 13.97 -5.49 -0.02
N ARG A 113 14.84 -4.48 0.00
CA ARG A 113 16.13 -4.56 0.67
C ARG A 113 15.96 -4.70 2.18
N LEU A 114 15.11 -3.84 2.77
CA LEU A 114 14.79 -3.87 4.19
C LEU A 114 14.20 -5.22 4.62
N ALA A 115 13.28 -5.79 3.82
CA ALA A 115 12.71 -7.11 4.10
C ALA A 115 13.79 -8.20 4.09
N ARG A 116 14.67 -8.18 3.08
CA ARG A 116 15.75 -9.16 2.94
C ARG A 116 16.74 -9.07 4.09
N GLU A 117 17.18 -7.87 4.46
CA GLU A 117 18.14 -7.66 5.54
C GLU A 117 17.56 -8.03 6.91
N LYS A 118 16.29 -7.73 7.16
CA LYS A 118 15.68 -7.96 8.48
C LYS A 118 15.12 -9.37 8.67
N PHE A 119 14.53 -9.95 7.63
CA PHE A 119 13.76 -11.20 7.73
C PHE A 119 14.31 -12.34 6.86
N ASN A 120 15.39 -12.09 6.10
CA ASN A 120 15.99 -13.06 5.17
C ASN A 120 15.03 -13.56 4.07
N LYS A 121 14.01 -12.78 3.73
CA LYS A 121 13.01 -13.05 2.68
C LYS A 121 12.29 -11.77 2.26
N THR A 122 11.55 -11.81 1.16
CA THR A 122 10.90 -10.63 0.57
C THR A 122 9.36 -10.65 0.70
N THR A 123 8.80 -11.59 1.45
CA THR A 123 7.34 -11.75 1.58
C THR A 123 6.66 -10.62 2.34
N SER A 124 7.41 -9.83 3.12
CA SER A 124 6.89 -8.78 4.01
C SER A 124 7.02 -7.37 3.43
N VAL A 125 7.34 -7.25 2.13
CA VAL A 125 7.49 -5.96 1.43
C VAL A 125 6.22 -5.13 1.51
N ASN A 126 5.05 -5.74 1.35
CA ASN A 126 3.76 -5.06 1.50
C ASN A 126 3.54 -4.45 2.88
N MET A 127 3.96 -5.11 3.95
CA MET A 127 3.84 -4.57 5.30
C MET A 127 4.77 -3.38 5.53
N ILE A 128 6.00 -3.45 5.02
CA ILE A 128 6.94 -2.32 5.07
C ILE A 128 6.37 -1.13 4.29
N MET A 129 5.92 -1.34 3.05
CA MET A 129 5.30 -0.30 2.22
C MET A 129 4.06 0.31 2.90
N LEU A 130 3.21 -0.52 3.53
CA LEU A 130 2.00 -0.08 4.20
C LEU A 130 2.30 0.73 5.47
N GLY A 131 3.27 0.31 6.27
CA GLY A 131 3.75 1.07 7.41
C GLY A 131 4.30 2.43 7.00
N PHE A 132 5.10 2.47 5.93
CA PHE A 132 5.66 3.71 5.40
C PHE A 132 4.60 4.65 4.83
N LEU A 133 3.63 4.11 4.07
CA LEU A 133 2.47 4.87 3.60
C LEU A 133 1.77 5.58 4.76
N VAL A 134 1.45 4.84 5.82
CA VAL A 134 0.71 5.39 6.96
C VAL A 134 1.54 6.43 7.72
N ALA A 135 2.85 6.22 7.88
CA ALA A 135 3.72 7.22 8.47
C ALA A 135 3.80 8.53 7.68
N ARG A 136 3.74 8.47 6.35
CA ARG A 136 3.85 9.65 5.47
C ARG A 136 2.55 10.41 5.30
N THR A 137 1.42 9.73 5.47
CA THR A 137 0.10 10.27 5.09
C THR A 137 -0.83 10.45 6.27
N GLY A 138 -0.62 9.72 7.36
CA GLY A 138 -1.55 9.71 8.50
C GLY A 138 -2.97 9.27 8.12
N ILE A 139 -3.14 8.56 6.99
CA ILE A 139 -4.46 8.26 6.43
C ILE A 139 -5.34 7.43 7.38
N VAL A 140 -4.69 6.61 8.20
CA VAL A 140 -5.22 5.92 9.38
C VAL A 140 -4.18 6.04 10.49
N SER A 141 -4.60 5.82 11.74
CA SER A 141 -3.70 5.70 12.88
C SER A 141 -2.86 4.44 12.80
N LYS A 142 -1.66 4.49 13.39
CA LYS A 142 -0.75 3.35 13.48
C LYS A 142 -1.40 2.18 14.23
N GLU A 143 -2.17 2.49 15.26
CA GLU A 143 -2.86 1.52 16.11
C GLU A 143 -3.96 0.79 15.34
N SER A 144 -4.75 1.50 14.53
CA SER A 144 -5.73 0.90 13.62
C SER A 144 -5.07 0.01 12.57
N LEU A 145 -3.94 0.46 12.01
CA LEU A 145 -3.17 -0.36 11.07
C LEU A 145 -2.67 -1.66 11.73
N ILE A 146 -2.07 -1.58 12.91
CA ILE A 146 -1.54 -2.75 13.64
C ILE A 146 -2.63 -3.79 13.87
N ARG A 147 -3.81 -3.37 14.36
CA ARG A 147 -4.95 -4.28 14.60
C ARG A 147 -5.43 -4.94 13.30
N ALA A 148 -5.54 -4.16 12.22
CA ALA A 148 -5.95 -4.68 10.93
C ALA A 148 -4.98 -5.72 10.35
N VAL A 149 -3.67 -5.57 10.63
CA VAL A 149 -2.64 -6.54 10.24
C VAL A 149 -2.82 -7.83 11.03
N GLU A 150 -2.95 -7.76 12.36
CA GLU A 150 -3.12 -8.93 13.23
C GLU A 150 -4.29 -9.84 12.79
N GLU A 151 -5.40 -9.26 12.36
CA GLU A 151 -6.57 -10.02 11.91
C GLU A 151 -6.50 -10.52 10.47
N SER A 152 -5.58 -9.99 9.65
CA SER A 152 -5.58 -10.25 8.20
C SER A 152 -4.43 -11.12 7.72
N VAL A 153 -3.37 -11.26 8.50
CA VAL A 153 -2.20 -12.07 8.13
C VAL A 153 -2.39 -13.54 8.52
N PRO A 154 -1.71 -14.49 7.85
CA PRO A 154 -1.78 -15.90 8.22
C PRO A 154 -1.35 -16.12 9.68
N ARG A 155 -2.05 -17.04 10.36
CA ARG A 155 -1.72 -17.43 11.73
C ARG A 155 -0.25 -17.86 11.86
N GLY A 156 0.42 -17.38 12.89
CA GLY A 156 1.84 -17.64 13.14
C GLY A 156 2.80 -16.71 12.40
N THR A 157 2.30 -15.76 11.60
CA THR A 157 3.12 -14.75 10.91
C THR A 157 2.96 -13.34 11.46
N GLU A 158 2.16 -13.16 12.51
CA GLU A 158 1.75 -11.87 13.08
C GLU A 158 2.96 -11.05 13.50
N LYS A 159 3.87 -11.66 14.29
CA LYS A 159 5.06 -10.97 14.80
C LYS A 159 5.91 -10.37 13.66
N GLU A 160 6.18 -11.16 12.63
CA GLU A 160 7.00 -10.72 11.50
C GLU A 160 6.32 -9.60 10.70
N ASN A 161 5.03 -9.74 10.43
CA ASN A 161 4.28 -8.71 9.69
C ASN A 161 4.19 -7.40 10.49
N LEU A 162 4.00 -7.47 11.81
CA LEU A 162 3.99 -6.30 12.68
C LEU A 162 5.36 -5.63 12.76
N ASP A 163 6.43 -6.41 12.85
CA ASP A 163 7.79 -5.88 12.81
C ASP A 163 8.11 -5.23 11.46
N ALA A 164 7.59 -5.80 10.36
CA ALA A 164 7.70 -5.22 9.02
C ALA A 164 6.94 -3.89 8.90
N VAL A 165 5.71 -3.80 9.43
CA VAL A 165 4.98 -2.52 9.51
C VAL A 165 5.74 -1.49 10.33
N ARG A 166 6.27 -1.86 11.50
CA ARG A 166 7.05 -0.95 12.35
C ARG A 166 8.32 -0.48 11.65
N LEU A 167 8.99 -1.36 10.91
CA LEU A 167 10.18 -1.03 10.13
C LEU A 167 9.85 0.02 9.06
N GLY A 168 8.77 -0.18 8.30
CA GLY A 168 8.30 0.79 7.32
C GLY A 168 7.86 2.12 7.94
N TYR A 169 7.09 2.07 9.03
CA TYR A 169 6.57 3.25 9.71
C TYR A 169 7.67 4.14 10.27
N ASN A 170 8.72 3.54 10.82
CA ASN A 170 9.84 4.28 11.41
C ASN A 170 10.89 4.69 10.36
N TYR A 171 10.74 4.29 9.10
CA TYR A 171 11.70 4.62 8.06
C TYR A 171 11.65 6.12 7.73
N SER A 172 12.76 6.79 8.01
CA SER A 172 12.99 8.17 7.61
C SER A 172 13.63 8.16 6.22
N SER A 173 12.85 8.47 5.19
CA SER A 173 13.40 8.79 3.87
C SER A 173 14.31 10.01 4.01
N GLN A 174 15.52 9.92 3.47
CA GLN A 174 16.37 11.10 3.24
C GLN A 174 15.71 12.06 2.25
#